data_AF-Q0EY92-F1
#
_entry.id   AF-Q0EY92-F1
#
_cell.length_a   1.000
_cell.length_b   1.000
_cell.length_c   1.000
_cell.angle_alpha   90.00
_cell.angle_beta   90.00
_cell.angle_gamma   90.00
#
_symmetry.space_group_name_H-M   'P 1'
#
loop_
_entity.id
_entity.type
_entity.pdbx_description
1 polymer ?
#
loop_
_entity_poly.entity_id
_entity_poly.type
_entity_poly.pdbx_seq_one_letter_code
_entity_poly.pdbx_strand_id
1 'polypeptide(L)'
;MEYKEHTMTQVNREVSNWRSTLIFGVAALLAVGCANIATANPVGGEGGRHMQRMADDLNLSAQQRQQFKQIHTDSRTAGQSIHEAMKKNRDALRMLDPGAKDYSAQVARLADEKAELVKQMVIHHSEVRAQIYAILTPAQRTKAAEMKKNFRKGGKPGRGGMDRGGRGHCGRQ
;
A
#
# COMPACT_ATOMS: atom_id res chain seq x y z
N MET A 1 7.36 -69.16 -5.82
CA MET A 1 6.21 -68.91 -4.92
C MET A 1 6.68 -67.85 -3.95
N GLU A 2 6.18 -66.63 -3.89
CA GLU A 2 5.03 -65.99 -4.51
C GLU A 2 5.27 -64.49 -4.28
N TYR A 3 5.33 -63.72 -5.36
CA TYR A 3 5.50 -62.28 -5.32
C TYR A 3 4.24 -61.66 -4.72
N LYS A 4 4.36 -60.89 -3.64
CA LYS A 4 3.31 -59.95 -3.22
C LYS A 4 3.76 -58.54 -3.55
N GLU A 5 3.41 -58.15 -4.77
CA GLU A 5 3.34 -56.75 -5.16
C GLU A 5 2.34 -56.02 -4.27
N HIS A 6 2.84 -55.18 -3.37
CA HIS A 6 2.05 -54.08 -2.85
C HIS A 6 2.47 -52.85 -3.61
N THR A 7 1.68 -52.60 -4.65
CA THR A 7 1.67 -51.41 -5.49
C THR A 7 1.75 -50.16 -4.63
N MET A 8 2.84 -49.40 -4.79
CA MET A 8 2.93 -48.03 -4.30
C MET A 8 1.88 -47.19 -5.06
N THR A 9 0.71 -47.01 -4.46
CA THR A 9 -0.21 -45.95 -4.84
C THR A 9 0.37 -44.62 -4.34
N GLN A 10 1.29 -44.06 -5.12
CA GLN A 10 1.67 -42.66 -5.01
C GLN A 10 0.41 -41.83 -5.29
N VAL A 11 -0.23 -41.37 -4.21
CA VAL A 11 -1.33 -40.41 -4.28
C VAL A 11 -0.78 -39.15 -4.94
N ASN A 12 -1.20 -38.96 -6.18
CA ASN A 12 -1.02 -37.78 -6.99
C ASN A 12 -1.62 -36.57 -6.25
N ARG A 13 -0.84 -35.96 -5.35
CA ARG A 13 -1.10 -34.62 -4.84
C ARG A 13 -0.55 -33.66 -5.89
N GLU A 14 -1.44 -33.24 -6.79
CA GLU A 14 -1.25 -32.04 -7.59
C GLU A 14 -1.00 -30.85 -6.65
N VAL A 15 0.27 -30.56 -6.40
CA VAL A 15 0.70 -29.26 -5.90
C VAL A 15 0.51 -28.28 -7.05
N SER A 16 -0.68 -27.67 -7.11
CA SER A 16 -1.03 -26.54 -7.97
C SER A 16 -0.22 -25.30 -7.54
N ASN A 17 1.07 -25.34 -7.82
CA ASN A 17 2.01 -24.27 -7.62
C ASN A 17 2.00 -23.37 -8.86
N TRP A 18 1.01 -22.47 -8.95
CA TRP A 18 0.97 -21.32 -9.89
C TRP A 18 2.26 -20.47 -9.85
N ARG A 19 3.10 -20.61 -8.82
CA ARG A 19 4.21 -19.69 -8.53
C ARG A 19 5.54 -20.06 -9.18
N SER A 20 5.57 -20.93 -10.19
CA SER A 20 6.83 -21.41 -10.79
C SER A 20 6.83 -21.46 -12.32
N THR A 21 6.56 -20.32 -12.95
CA THR A 21 7.00 -19.92 -14.31
C THR A 21 6.84 -18.39 -14.32
N LEU A 22 7.87 -17.54 -14.43
CA LEU A 22 8.69 -17.31 -15.61
C LEU A 22 9.96 -16.54 -15.18
N ILE A 23 11.13 -17.15 -15.37
CA ILE A 23 12.38 -16.43 -15.63
C ILE A 23 12.70 -16.67 -17.10
N PHE A 24 12.44 -15.67 -17.93
CA PHE A 24 13.06 -15.48 -19.25
C PHE A 24 13.43 -13.99 -19.26
N GLY A 25 14.71 -13.62 -19.21
CA GLY A 25 15.61 -13.78 -20.35
C GLY A 25 15.46 -12.53 -21.24
N VAL A 26 16.30 -11.54 -21.00
CA VAL A 26 16.40 -10.32 -21.83
C VAL A 26 16.84 -10.70 -23.25
N ALA A 27 16.06 -10.34 -24.27
CA ALA A 27 16.49 -9.65 -25.52
C ALA A 27 15.48 -9.79 -26.68
N ALA A 28 15.43 -8.73 -27.50
CA ALA A 28 14.91 -8.63 -28.87
C ALA A 28 13.43 -8.23 -29.10
N LEU A 29 13.26 -6.92 -29.32
CA LEU A 29 12.53 -6.28 -30.43
C LEU A 29 11.34 -7.04 -31.06
N LEU A 30 10.12 -6.63 -30.68
CA LEU A 30 9.00 -6.55 -31.62
C LEU A 30 8.27 -5.22 -31.43
N ALA A 31 8.34 -4.40 -32.47
CA ALA A 31 7.52 -3.21 -32.63
C ALA A 31 6.05 -3.64 -32.77
N VAL A 32 5.25 -3.37 -31.74
CA VAL A 32 3.79 -3.37 -31.83
C VAL A 32 3.34 -1.98 -31.42
N GLY A 33 2.71 -1.27 -32.36
CA GLY A 33 2.28 0.11 -32.21
C GLY A 33 1.26 0.26 -31.08
N CYS A 34 1.63 1.00 -30.05
CA CYS A 34 0.68 1.49 -29.07
C CYS A 34 0.14 2.85 -29.53
N ALA A 35 -0.93 2.83 -30.32
CA ALA A 35 -1.88 3.94 -30.33
C ALA A 35 -2.61 3.94 -28.97
N ASN A 36 -1.94 4.43 -27.92
CA ASN A 36 -2.58 4.69 -26.64
C ASN A 36 -3.03 6.15 -26.63
N ILE A 37 -4.35 6.31 -26.69
CA ILE A 37 -5.05 7.58 -26.51
C ILE A 37 -4.53 8.19 -25.21
N ALA A 38 -3.77 9.28 -25.34
CA ALA A 38 -3.34 10.09 -24.22
C ALA A 38 -4.56 10.86 -23.69
N THR A 39 -5.40 10.20 -22.89
CA THR A 39 -6.26 10.93 -21.96
C THR A 39 -5.36 11.47 -20.85
N ALA A 40 -4.73 12.60 -21.14
CA ALA A 40 -4.01 13.40 -20.17
C ALA A 40 -5.05 14.00 -19.20
N ASN A 41 -5.54 13.18 -18.26
CA ASN A 41 -6.24 13.70 -17.11
C ASN A 41 -5.19 14.40 -16.24
N PRO A 42 -5.26 15.73 -16.03
CA PRO A 42 -4.38 16.41 -15.11
C PRO A 42 -4.72 15.91 -13.70
N VAL A 43 -3.83 15.10 -13.12
CA VAL A 43 -3.93 14.65 -11.73
C VAL A 43 -3.60 15.83 -10.82
N GLY A 44 -4.51 16.81 -10.76
CA GLY A 44 -4.38 18.08 -10.03
C GLY A 44 -4.80 17.99 -8.55
N GLY A 45 -4.50 16.88 -7.88
CA GLY A 45 -4.75 16.70 -6.45
C GLY A 45 -3.46 16.82 -5.62
N GLU A 46 -3.60 17.01 -4.31
CA GLU A 46 -2.48 17.05 -3.36
C GLU A 46 -1.56 15.81 -3.45
N GLY A 47 -2.13 14.65 -3.82
CA GLY A 47 -1.38 13.43 -4.13
C GLY A 47 -0.49 13.52 -5.39
N GLY A 48 -0.90 14.27 -6.42
CA GLY A 48 -0.10 14.49 -7.62
C GLY A 48 1.16 15.28 -7.33
N ARG A 49 1.08 16.31 -6.47
CA ARG A 49 2.23 17.13 -6.04
C ARG A 49 3.25 16.35 -5.20
N HIS A 50 2.81 15.37 -4.42
CA HIS A 50 3.71 14.50 -3.66
C HIS A 50 4.45 13.52 -4.58
N MET A 51 3.72 12.94 -5.55
CA MET A 51 4.31 12.02 -6.52
C MET A 51 5.32 12.70 -7.43
N GLN A 52 5.06 13.93 -7.84
CA GLN A 52 5.99 14.69 -8.65
C GLN A 52 7.30 14.98 -7.91
N ARG A 53 7.20 15.38 -6.63
CA ARG A 53 8.38 15.58 -5.77
C ARG A 53 9.23 14.32 -5.61
N MET A 54 8.60 13.17 -5.36
CA MET A 54 9.35 11.90 -5.25
C MET A 54 10.05 11.51 -6.55
N ALA A 55 9.38 11.72 -7.69
CA ALA A 55 9.97 11.44 -9.00
C ALA A 55 11.17 12.34 -9.30
N ASP A 56 11.10 13.60 -8.90
CA ASP A 56 12.18 14.57 -9.05
C ASP A 56 13.34 14.23 -8.09
N ASP A 57 13.05 13.91 -6.83
CA ASP A 57 14.06 13.51 -5.83
C ASP A 57 14.84 12.26 -6.26
N LEU A 58 14.21 11.32 -6.96
CA LEU A 58 14.85 10.11 -7.48
C LEU A 58 15.49 10.30 -8.87
N ASN A 59 15.40 11.49 -9.46
CA ASN A 59 15.83 11.77 -10.84
C ASN A 59 15.30 10.71 -11.82
N LEU A 60 13.99 10.43 -11.78
CA LEU A 60 13.38 9.44 -12.65
C LEU A 60 13.40 9.89 -14.11
N SER A 61 13.76 8.98 -15.03
CA SER A 61 13.64 9.23 -16.46
C SER A 61 12.18 9.42 -16.88
N ALA A 62 11.93 10.01 -18.05
CA ALA A 62 10.56 10.20 -18.55
C ALA A 62 9.77 8.88 -18.64
N GLN A 63 10.43 7.79 -19.06
CA GLN A 63 9.84 6.46 -19.11
C GLN A 63 9.53 5.91 -17.72
N GLN A 64 10.45 6.05 -16.75
CA GLN A 64 10.22 5.64 -15.36
C GLN A 64 9.09 6.44 -14.71
N ARG A 65 8.98 7.74 -15.00
CA ARG A 65 7.89 8.60 -14.51
C ARG A 65 6.52 8.13 -15.00
N GLN A 66 6.43 7.72 -16.27
CA GLN A 66 5.19 7.20 -16.83
C GLN A 66 4.80 5.87 -16.16
N GLN A 67 5.74 4.94 -16.00
CA GLN A 67 5.50 3.66 -15.29
C GLN A 67 5.10 3.89 -13.84
N PHE A 68 5.78 4.80 -13.15
CA PHE A 68 5.47 5.17 -11.77
C PHE A 68 4.06 5.75 -11.64
N LYS A 69 3.65 6.66 -12.54
CA LYS A 69 2.30 7.24 -12.56
C LYS A 69 1.24 6.16 -12.80
N GLN A 70 1.51 5.20 -13.67
CA GLN A 70 0.62 4.08 -13.94
C GLN A 70 0.45 3.21 -12.69
N ILE A 71 1.56 2.74 -12.10
CA ILE A 71 1.57 1.96 -10.85
C ILE A 71 0.77 2.68 -9.76
N HIS A 72 0.95 3.99 -9.62
CA HIS A 72 0.23 4.75 -8.62
C HIS A 72 -1.27 4.84 -8.89
N THR A 73 -1.67 5.07 -10.15
CA THR A 73 -3.08 5.17 -10.54
C THR A 73 -3.78 3.84 -10.32
N ASP A 74 -3.16 2.74 -10.73
CA ASP A 74 -3.70 1.40 -10.56
C ASP A 74 -3.79 1.02 -9.09
N SER A 75 -2.74 1.31 -8.31
CA SER A 75 -2.74 1.12 -6.86
C SER A 75 -3.83 1.93 -6.16
N ARG A 76 -4.05 3.18 -6.59
CA ARG A 76 -5.11 4.01 -6.01
C ARG A 76 -6.47 3.36 -6.24
N THR A 77 -6.74 2.87 -7.45
CA THR A 77 -7.99 2.18 -7.79
C THR A 77 -8.13 0.89 -6.99
N ALA A 78 -7.09 0.05 -6.95
CA ALA A 78 -7.11 -1.22 -6.22
C ALA A 78 -7.29 -1.04 -4.70
N GLY A 79 -6.72 0.02 -4.12
CA GLY A 79 -6.78 0.32 -2.69
C GLY A 79 -8.03 1.10 -2.23
N GLN A 80 -8.89 1.56 -3.15
CA GLN A 80 -10.07 2.36 -2.79
C GLN A 80 -11.00 1.64 -1.80
N SER A 81 -11.28 0.36 -2.05
CA SER A 81 -12.16 -0.45 -1.19
C SER A 81 -11.62 -0.58 0.24
N ILE A 82 -10.31 -0.83 0.39
CA ILE A 82 -9.63 -0.91 1.70
C ILE A 82 -9.75 0.45 2.43
N HIS A 83 -9.56 1.56 1.71
CA HIS A 83 -9.67 2.89 2.29
C HIS A 83 -11.10 3.20 2.77
N GLU A 84 -12.10 2.89 1.96
CA GLU A 84 -13.50 3.08 2.33
C GLU A 84 -13.91 2.20 3.52
N ALA A 85 -13.49 0.94 3.54
CA ALA A 85 -13.73 0.03 4.66
C ALA A 85 -13.09 0.54 5.95
N MET A 86 -11.83 1.00 5.90
CA MET A 86 -11.15 1.62 7.05
C MET A 86 -11.88 2.88 7.54
N LYS A 87 -12.41 3.71 6.62
CA LYS A 87 -13.21 4.87 6.99
C LYS A 87 -14.48 4.44 7.72
N LYS A 88 -15.23 3.48 7.17
CA LYS A 88 -16.46 2.94 7.78
C LYS A 88 -16.20 2.35 9.16
N ASN A 89 -15.17 1.52 9.31
CA ASN A 89 -14.80 0.93 10.60
C ASN A 89 -14.43 2.01 11.65
N ARG A 90 -13.67 3.04 11.26
CA ARG A 90 -13.37 4.18 12.14
C ARG A 90 -14.62 4.95 12.54
N ASP A 91 -15.51 5.21 11.59
CA ASP A 91 -16.75 5.94 11.84
C ASP A 91 -17.67 5.11 12.76
N ALA A 92 -17.75 3.78 12.57
CA ALA A 92 -18.47 2.86 13.46
C ALA A 92 -17.92 2.88 14.90
N LEU A 93 -16.60 2.82 15.08
CA LEU A 93 -15.97 2.92 16.40
C LEU A 93 -16.30 4.24 17.12
N ARG A 94 -16.42 5.35 16.37
CA ARG A 94 -16.78 6.67 16.93
C ARG A 94 -18.24 6.78 17.33
N MET A 95 -19.11 6.00 16.68
CA MET A 95 -20.56 6.01 16.91
C MET A 95 -21.00 5.06 18.02
N LEU A 96 -20.11 4.20 18.54
CA LEU A 96 -20.43 3.32 19.65
C LEU A 96 -20.82 4.11 20.90
N ASP A 97 -21.87 3.66 21.57
CA ASP A 97 -22.28 4.18 22.88
C ASP A 97 -21.47 3.51 24.00
N PRO A 98 -20.62 4.24 24.74
CA PRO A 98 -19.88 3.70 25.88
C PRO A 98 -20.75 3.18 27.03
N GLY A 99 -22.04 3.58 27.10
CA GLY A 99 -23.00 3.11 28.09
C GLY A 99 -23.71 1.80 27.72
N ALA A 100 -23.53 1.30 26.49
CA ALA A 100 -24.18 0.08 26.04
C ALA A 100 -23.67 -1.15 26.80
N LYS A 101 -24.58 -2.07 27.16
CA LYS A 101 -24.24 -3.30 27.90
C LYS A 101 -23.24 -4.19 27.18
N ASP A 102 -23.24 -4.15 25.84
CA ASP A 102 -22.38 -4.95 24.96
C ASP A 102 -21.22 -4.15 24.36
N TYR A 103 -20.95 -2.92 24.85
CA TYR A 103 -19.93 -2.02 24.29
C TYR A 103 -18.57 -2.71 24.08
N SER A 104 -18.08 -3.45 25.08
CA SER A 104 -16.79 -4.16 24.98
C SER A 104 -16.78 -5.21 23.86
N ALA A 105 -17.88 -5.93 23.64
CA ALA A 105 -18.00 -6.90 22.57
C ALA A 105 -18.06 -6.22 21.19
N GLN A 106 -18.76 -5.08 21.08
CA GLN A 106 -18.81 -4.28 19.86
C GLN A 106 -17.41 -3.72 19.50
N VAL A 107 -16.68 -3.22 20.49
CA VAL A 107 -15.29 -2.75 20.32
C VAL A 107 -14.38 -3.89 19.85
N ALA A 108 -14.46 -5.07 20.50
CA ALA A 108 -13.63 -6.22 20.12
C ALA A 108 -13.87 -6.62 18.66
N ARG A 109 -15.14 -6.73 18.24
CA ARG A 109 -15.48 -7.07 16.85
C ARG A 109 -14.94 -6.05 15.84
N LEU A 110 -15.10 -4.75 16.12
CA LEU A 110 -14.59 -3.69 15.22
C LEU A 110 -13.06 -3.64 15.22
N ALA A 111 -12.40 -4.00 16.33
CA ALA A 111 -10.95 -4.11 16.41
C ALA A 111 -10.42 -5.27 15.54
N ASP A 112 -11.09 -6.42 15.57
CA ASP A 112 -10.74 -7.57 14.72
C ASP A 112 -10.90 -7.24 13.23
N GLU A 113 -12.01 -6.60 12.86
CA GLU A 113 -12.22 -6.12 11.49
C GLU A 113 -11.10 -5.16 11.07
N LYS A 114 -10.76 -4.21 11.94
CA LYS A 114 -9.68 -3.26 11.69
C LYS A 114 -8.32 -3.95 11.53
N ALA A 115 -8.04 -5.00 12.30
CA ALA A 115 -6.81 -5.75 12.19
C ALA A 115 -6.66 -6.40 10.81
N GLU A 116 -7.74 -7.00 10.29
CA GLU A 116 -7.73 -7.58 8.94
C GLU A 116 -7.57 -6.50 7.85
N LEU A 117 -8.25 -5.36 7.99
CA LEU A 117 -8.09 -4.24 7.05
C LEU A 117 -6.65 -3.67 7.05
N VAL A 118 -6.03 -3.57 8.22
CA VAL A 118 -4.62 -3.15 8.34
C VAL A 118 -3.69 -4.16 7.67
N LYS A 119 -3.94 -5.46 7.86
CA LYS A 119 -3.18 -6.52 7.17
C LYS A 119 -3.28 -6.38 5.65
N GLN A 120 -4.48 -6.23 5.10
CA GLN A 120 -4.68 -6.02 3.66
C GLN A 120 -3.96 -4.76 3.16
N MET A 121 -4.05 -3.66 3.92
CA MET A 121 -3.35 -2.41 3.59
C MET A 121 -1.82 -2.59 3.54
N VAL A 122 -1.24 -3.31 4.52
CA VAL A 122 0.20 -3.57 4.58
C VAL A 122 0.66 -4.41 3.39
N ILE A 123 -0.11 -5.45 3.04
CA ILE A 123 0.17 -6.29 1.87
C ILE A 123 0.15 -5.43 0.60
N HIS A 124 -0.94 -4.70 0.36
CA HIS A 124 -1.08 -3.83 -0.81
C HIS A 124 0.06 -2.80 -0.92
N HIS A 125 0.40 -2.11 0.17
CA HIS A 125 1.51 -1.15 0.17
C HIS A 125 2.87 -1.82 -0.12
N SER A 126 3.06 -3.07 0.30
CA SER A 126 4.29 -3.81 0.08
C SER A 126 4.43 -4.24 -1.39
N GLU A 127 3.34 -4.66 -2.02
CA GLU A 127 3.28 -4.99 -3.45
C GLU A 127 3.58 -3.78 -4.32
N VAL A 128 2.94 -2.64 -4.03
CA VAL A 128 3.18 -1.37 -4.74
C VAL A 128 4.62 -0.93 -4.58
N ARG A 129 5.18 -1.06 -3.37
CA ARG A 129 6.61 -0.77 -3.15
C ARG A 129 7.49 -1.69 -3.99
N ALA A 130 7.19 -2.99 -4.08
CA ALA A 130 7.96 -3.92 -4.90
C ALA A 130 7.93 -3.53 -6.39
N GLN A 131 6.76 -3.17 -6.92
CA GLN A 131 6.61 -2.69 -8.30
C GLN A 131 7.43 -1.42 -8.57
N ILE A 132 7.40 -0.46 -7.65
CA ILE A 132 8.22 0.76 -7.76
C ILE A 132 9.71 0.41 -7.70
N TYR A 133 10.13 -0.48 -6.80
CA TYR A 133 11.54 -0.89 -6.72
C TYR A 133 12.05 -1.55 -8.01
N ALA A 134 11.19 -2.29 -8.71
CA ALA A 134 11.53 -2.96 -9.96
C ALA A 134 11.92 -1.97 -11.08
N ILE A 135 11.33 -0.77 -11.12
CA ILE A 135 11.62 0.24 -12.15
C ILE A 135 12.83 1.13 -11.81
N LEU A 136 13.34 1.08 -10.57
CA LEU A 136 14.48 1.89 -10.12
C LEU A 136 15.83 1.22 -10.43
N THR A 137 16.82 2.02 -10.81
CA THR A 137 18.21 1.57 -10.93
C THR A 137 18.84 1.30 -9.55
N PRO A 138 19.93 0.51 -9.46
CA PRO A 138 20.60 0.26 -8.18
C PRO A 138 21.00 1.54 -7.43
N ALA A 139 21.54 2.55 -8.13
CA ALA A 139 21.91 3.82 -7.54
C ALA A 139 20.69 4.59 -6.98
N GLN A 140 19.56 4.57 -7.70
CA GLN A 140 18.31 5.19 -7.25
C GLN A 140 17.73 4.48 -6.01
N ARG A 141 17.87 3.15 -5.92
CA ARG A 141 17.43 2.37 -4.74
C ARG A 141 18.20 2.77 -3.49
N THR A 142 19.50 2.98 -3.58
CA THR A 142 20.33 3.47 -2.47
C THR A 142 19.86 4.85 -2.00
N LYS A 143 19.65 5.79 -2.95
CA LYS A 143 19.12 7.13 -2.64
C LYS A 143 17.73 7.05 -1.97
N ALA A 144 16.85 6.19 -2.47
CA ALA A 144 15.53 5.96 -1.88
C ALA A 144 15.61 5.46 -0.42
N ALA A 145 16.55 4.55 -0.13
CA ALA A 145 16.76 4.02 1.21
C ALA A 145 17.30 5.10 2.18
N GLU A 146 18.21 5.96 1.72
CA GLU A 146 18.74 7.09 2.49
C GLU A 146 17.66 8.13 2.81
N MET A 147 16.86 8.51 1.81
CA MET A 147 15.74 9.43 2.02
C MET A 147 14.75 8.90 3.06
N LYS A 148 14.43 7.59 3.01
CA LYS A 148 13.56 6.94 4.00
C LYS A 148 14.14 7.00 5.42
N LYS A 149 15.45 6.84 5.58
CA LYS A 149 16.15 6.96 6.87
C LYS A 149 16.08 8.38 7.40
N ASN A 150 16.27 9.38 6.53
CA ASN A 150 16.24 10.79 6.90
C ASN A 150 14.83 11.26 7.27
N PHE A 151 13.79 10.81 6.55
CA PHE A 151 12.40 11.07 6.92
C PHE A 151 12.04 10.50 8.31
N ARG A 152 12.54 9.31 8.67
CA ARG A 152 12.33 8.73 10.01
C ARG A 152 13.02 9.51 11.13
N LYS A 153 14.14 10.19 10.83
CA LYS A 153 14.91 10.97 11.82
C LYS A 153 14.45 12.43 11.92
N GLY A 154 13.88 12.98 10.85
CA GLY A 154 13.50 14.40 10.73
C GLY A 154 12.03 14.71 10.99
N GLY A 155 11.25 13.77 11.53
CA GLY A 155 9.86 14.01 11.92
C GLY A 155 9.79 15.09 13.00
N LYS A 156 9.54 16.35 12.60
CA LYS A 156 9.23 17.44 13.54
C LYS A 156 8.15 16.94 14.51
N PRO A 157 8.32 17.09 15.84
CA PRO A 157 7.23 16.81 16.78
C PRO A 157 6.03 17.64 16.35
N GLY A 158 4.87 16.99 16.26
CA GLY A 158 3.68 17.51 15.59
C GLY A 158 3.33 18.93 16.04
N ARG A 159 3.24 19.85 15.08
CA ARG A 159 2.37 21.02 15.23
C ARG A 159 0.93 20.53 15.07
N GLY A 160 0.38 20.00 16.15
CA GLY A 160 -0.93 19.37 16.16
C GLY A 160 -1.29 18.81 17.53
N GLY A 161 -1.10 19.62 18.58
CA GLY A 161 -1.49 19.28 19.94
C GLY A 161 -2.08 20.51 20.63
N MET A 162 -3.39 20.50 20.82
CA MET A 162 -4.18 21.24 21.81
C MET A 162 -3.77 22.69 22.16
N ASP A 163 -4.37 23.66 21.47
CA ASP A 163 -4.71 24.96 22.08
C ASP A 163 -6.23 25.02 22.31
N ARG A 164 -6.69 24.13 23.21
CA ARG A 164 -8.02 24.19 23.84
C ARG A 164 -7.81 23.96 25.32
N GLY A 165 -7.33 24.99 26.01
CA GLY A 165 -7.02 24.96 27.42
C GLY A 165 -7.01 26.35 28.03
N GLY A 166 -8.21 26.85 28.35
CA GLY A 166 -8.53 27.80 29.44
C GLY A 166 -7.50 28.86 29.83
N ARG A 167 -7.82 30.12 29.50
CA ARG A 167 -7.61 31.23 30.44
C ARG A 167 -8.95 31.66 31.01
N GLY A 168 -9.29 31.10 32.16
CA GLY A 168 -10.26 31.70 33.06
C GLY A 168 -9.71 33.04 33.51
N HIS A 169 -10.37 34.13 33.10
CA HIS A 169 -10.24 35.42 33.76
C HIS A 169 -11.30 35.47 34.86
N CYS A 170 -10.96 34.93 36.03
CA CYS A 170 -11.56 35.33 37.28
C CYS A 170 -10.67 36.42 37.89
N GLY A 171 -11.22 37.62 38.03
CA GLY A 171 -10.74 38.65 38.95
C GLY A 171 -10.10 39.90 38.32
N ARG A 172 -10.79 41.05 38.47
CA ARG A 172 -10.33 42.26 39.20
C ARG A 172 -10.69 43.58 38.50
N GLN A 173 -11.90 44.09 38.75
CA GLN A 173 -12.21 45.38 39.40
C GLN A 173 -13.71 45.65 39.30
#